data_AF-A0A936H420-F1
#
_entry.id   AF-A0A936H420-F1
#
_cell.length_a   1.000
_cell.length_b   1.000
_cell.length_c   1.000
_cell.angle_alpha   90.00
_cell.angle_beta   90.00
_cell.angle_gamma   90.00
#
_symmetry.space_group_name_H-M   'P 1'
#
loop_
_entity.id
_entity.type
_entity.pdbx_description
1 polymer ?
#
loop_
_entity_poly.entity_id
_entity_poly.type
_entity_poly.pdbx_seq_one_letter_code
_entity_poly.pdbx_strand_id
1 'polypeptide(L)'
;MAKRQGLGKFFELGYLTEELLLKNLVFVLFMGFLAILYIANGHYAERNVREIQGLQRELKELKWYYLTLESENMFNSRKVEMASRLREEGLIAAPSKPLRIVVDKNAYTDGY
;
A
#
# COMPACT_ATOMS: atom_id res chain seq x y z
N MET A 1 2.92 59.10 -7.41
CA MET A 1 4.18 58.66 -8.04
C MET A 1 4.64 57.38 -7.36
N ALA A 2 4.63 56.22 -8.04
CA ALA A 2 5.01 54.94 -7.45
C ALA A 2 6.52 54.70 -7.57
N LYS A 3 7.22 54.71 -6.43
CA LYS A 3 8.68 54.56 -6.33
C LYS A 3 9.06 53.08 -6.60
N ARG A 4 9.54 52.78 -7.80
CA ARG A 4 10.12 51.48 -8.16
C ARG A 4 11.48 51.30 -7.45
N GLN A 5 11.47 50.86 -6.20
CA GLN A 5 12.68 50.58 -5.39
C GLN A 5 13.02 49.08 -5.30
N GLY A 6 12.65 48.29 -6.31
CA GLY A 6 12.88 46.84 -6.29
C GLY A 6 14.35 46.50 -6.54
N LEU A 7 14.90 46.92 -7.67
CA LEU A 7 16.17 46.40 -8.17
C LEU A 7 17.41 46.88 -7.40
N GLY A 8 17.53 48.17 -7.08
CA GLY A 8 18.72 48.70 -6.39
C GLY A 8 18.95 48.07 -5.00
N LYS A 9 17.87 47.72 -4.30
CA LYS A 9 17.94 47.08 -2.98
C LYS A 9 18.50 45.65 -3.03
N PHE A 10 18.22 44.90 -4.10
CA PHE A 10 18.80 43.56 -4.26
C PHE A 10 20.30 43.62 -4.51
N PHE A 11 20.77 44.64 -5.24
CA PHE A 11 22.20 44.85 -5.45
C PHE A 11 22.90 45.31 -4.17
N GLU A 12 22.36 46.28 -3.43
CA GLU A 12 22.90 46.71 -2.14
C GLU A 12 22.94 45.58 -1.10
N LEU A 13 21.90 44.74 -1.06
CA LEU A 13 21.88 43.53 -0.22
C LEU A 13 22.92 42.50 -0.67
N GLY A 14 23.14 42.38 -1.99
CA GLY A 14 24.18 41.55 -2.59
C GLY A 14 25.59 41.94 -2.13
N TYR A 15 25.92 43.23 -2.12
CA TYR A 15 27.24 43.70 -1.67
C TYR A 15 27.49 43.45 -0.18
N LEU A 16 26.48 43.66 0.69
CA LEU A 16 26.60 43.36 2.12
C LEU A 16 26.73 41.85 2.39
N THR A 17 26.07 41.03 1.56
CA THR A 17 26.17 39.57 1.66
C THR A 17 27.51 39.08 1.14
N GLU A 18 28.06 39.61 0.05
CA GLU A 18 29.39 39.26 -0.46
C GLU A 18 30.50 39.42 0.59
N GLU A 19 30.53 40.55 1.32
CA GLU A 19 31.56 40.79 2.34
C GLU A 19 31.45 39.78 3.51
N LEU A 20 30.22 39.43 3.90
CA LEU A 20 29.94 38.42 4.93
C LEU A 20 30.19 36.97 4.44
N LEU A 21 29.94 36.70 3.15
CA LEU A 21 30.19 35.42 2.49
C LEU A 21 31.70 35.15 2.38
N LEU A 22 32.48 36.15 1.97
CA LEU A 22 33.93 36.05 1.86
C LEU A 22 34.59 35.85 3.24
N LYS A 23 34.08 36.51 4.28
CA LYS A 23 34.54 36.32 5.66
C LYS A 23 34.25 34.92 6.21
N ASN A 24 33.18 34.27 5.75
CA ASN A 24 32.74 32.96 6.22
C ASN A 24 32.72 31.90 5.10
N LEU A 25 33.68 31.98 4.18
CA LEU A 25 33.69 31.18 2.96
C LEU A 25 33.63 29.66 3.23
N VAL A 26 34.28 29.21 4.30
CA VAL A 26 34.25 27.80 4.76
C VAL A 26 32.82 27.36 5.13
N PHE A 27 32.03 28.23 5.76
CA PHE A 27 30.64 27.95 6.13
C PHE A 27 29.72 27.84 4.90
N VAL A 28 29.93 28.69 3.89
CA VAL A 28 29.14 28.65 2.65
C VAL A 28 29.46 27.38 1.86
N LEU A 29 30.74 26.99 1.78
CA LEU A 29 31.14 25.71 1.18
C LEU A 29 30.54 24.52 1.93
N PHE A 30 30.49 24.57 3.26
CA PHE A 30 29.85 23.55 4.07
C PHE A 30 28.35 23.44 3.79
N MET A 31 27.64 24.56 3.66
CA MET A 31 26.23 24.57 3.26
C MET A 31 26.02 24.03 1.84
N GLY A 32 26.90 24.36 0.90
CA GLY A 32 26.89 23.80 -0.45
C GLY A 32 27.12 22.28 -0.45
N PHE A 33 28.06 21.79 0.35
CA PHE A 33 28.30 20.37 0.56
C PHE A 33 27.06 19.65 1.12
N LEU A 34 26.41 20.24 2.14
CA LEU A 34 25.15 19.74 2.69
C LEU A 34 24.02 19.71 1.65
N ALA A 35 23.93 20.73 0.80
CA ALA A 35 22.95 20.77 -0.28
C ALA A 35 23.17 19.64 -1.29
N ILE A 36 24.42 19.35 -1.67
CA ILE A 36 24.77 18.23 -2.55
C ILE A 36 24.42 16.90 -1.88
N LEU A 37 24.79 16.72 -0.61
CA LEU A 37 24.43 15.52 0.15
C LEU A 37 22.92 15.33 0.25
N TYR A 38 22.16 16.41 0.44
CA TYR A 38 20.72 16.38 0.52
C TYR A 38 20.08 15.92 -0.80
N ILE A 39 20.51 16.50 -1.93
CA ILE A 39 20.03 16.11 -3.26
C ILE A 39 20.38 14.64 -3.54
N ALA A 40 21.62 14.24 -3.23
CA ALA A 40 22.07 12.86 -3.38
C ALA A 40 21.18 11.91 -2.56
N ASN A 41 20.93 12.22 -1.28
CA ASN A 41 20.09 11.42 -0.41
C ASN A 41 18.64 11.30 -0.93
N GLY A 42 18.09 12.40 -1.46
CA GLY A 42 16.77 12.39 -2.11
C GLY A 42 16.68 11.41 -3.27
N HIS A 43 17.69 11.36 -4.14
CA HIS A 43 17.73 10.38 -5.24
C HIS A 43 17.91 8.93 -4.76
N TYR A 44 18.68 8.70 -3.69
CA TYR A 44 18.78 7.36 -3.09
C TYR A 44 17.45 6.91 -2.49
N ALA A 45 16.75 7.79 -1.77
CA ALA A 45 15.45 7.48 -1.19
C ALA A 45 14.42 7.10 -2.27
N GLU A 46 14.39 7.81 -3.39
CA GLU A 46 13.47 7.54 -4.49
C GLU A 46 13.71 6.15 -5.13
N ARG A 47 14.98 5.75 -5.28
CA ARG A 47 15.34 4.41 -5.77
C ARG A 47 14.90 3.32 -4.80
N ASN A 48 15.18 3.50 -3.52
CA ASN A 48 14.81 2.54 -2.48
C ASN A 48 13.30 2.38 -2.37
N VAL A 49 12.53 3.46 -2.47
CA VAL A 49 11.05 3.40 -2.44
C VAL A 49 10.51 2.57 -3.61
N ARG A 50 11.06 2.72 -4.82
CA ARG A 50 10.66 1.90 -5.98
C ARG A 50 10.98 0.42 -5.77
N GLU A 51 12.14 0.11 -5.22
CA GLU A 51 12.55 -1.27 -4.93
C GLU A 51 11.65 -1.91 -3.87
N ILE A 52 11.34 -1.19 -2.79
CA ILE A 52 10.42 -1.63 -1.74
C ILE A 52 9.04 -1.95 -2.32
N GLN A 53 8.53 -1.11 -3.23
CA GLN A 53 7.25 -1.36 -3.89
C GLN A 53 7.27 -2.63 -4.75
N GLY A 54 8.37 -2.92 -5.43
CA GLY A 54 8.57 -4.17 -6.17
C GLY A 54 8.53 -5.39 -5.25
N LEU A 55 9.38 -5.39 -4.22
CA LEU A 55 9.46 -6.46 -3.23
C LEU A 55 8.12 -6.71 -2.50
N GLN A 56 7.37 -5.65 -2.20
CA GLN A 56 6.04 -5.79 -1.61
C GLN A 56 5.04 -6.49 -2.52
N ARG A 57 5.13 -6.29 -3.85
CA ARG A 57 4.28 -7.00 -4.81
C ARG A 57 4.63 -8.48 -4.84
N GLU A 58 5.92 -8.81 -4.92
CA GLU A 58 6.38 -10.20 -4.90
C GLU A 58 5.97 -10.93 -3.62
N LEU A 59 6.15 -10.30 -2.44
CA LEU A 59 5.68 -10.85 -1.17
C LEU A 59 4.17 -11.05 -1.14
N LYS A 60 3.40 -10.12 -1.71
CA LYS A 60 1.95 -10.23 -1.79
C LYS A 60 1.55 -11.42 -2.67
N GLU A 61 2.16 -11.56 -3.84
CA GLU A 61 1.91 -12.69 -4.76
C GLU A 61 2.25 -14.03 -4.11
N LEU A 62 3.42 -14.12 -3.47
CA LEU A 62 3.83 -15.33 -2.74
C LEU A 62 2.84 -15.69 -1.63
N LYS A 63 2.38 -14.68 -0.88
CA LYS A 63 1.35 -14.87 0.16
C LYS A 63 0.03 -15.35 -0.40
N TRP A 64 -0.40 -14.84 -1.56
CA TRP A 64 -1.61 -15.31 -2.24
C TRP A 64 -1.49 -16.77 -2.68
N TYR A 65 -0.34 -17.16 -3.21
CA TYR A 65 -0.08 -18.53 -3.61
C TYR A 65 -0.15 -19.48 -2.41
N TYR A 66 0.52 -19.12 -1.31
CA TYR A 66 0.46 -19.87 -0.06
C TYR A 66 -0.97 -20.01 0.49
N LEU A 67 -1.71 -18.90 0.58
CA LEU A 67 -3.10 -18.91 1.08
C LEU A 67 -4.03 -19.76 0.21
N THR A 68 -3.84 -19.73 -1.11
CA THR A 68 -4.63 -20.54 -2.04
C THR A 68 -4.37 -22.02 -1.80
N LEU A 69 -3.11 -22.41 -1.67
CA LEU A 69 -2.72 -23.80 -1.44
C LEU A 69 -3.21 -24.31 -0.08
N GLU A 70 -3.07 -23.50 0.97
CA GLU A 70 -3.57 -23.84 2.31
C GLU A 70 -5.10 -23.98 2.32
N SER A 71 -5.82 -23.09 1.63
CA SER A 71 -7.28 -23.15 1.49
C SER A 71 -7.74 -24.41 0.76
N GLU A 72 -7.06 -24.79 -0.32
CA GLU A 72 -7.34 -26.04 -1.04
C GLU A 72 -7.13 -27.26 -0.15
N ASN A 73 -6.03 -27.29 0.60
CA ASN A 73 -5.76 -28.36 1.55
C ASN A 73 -6.79 -28.42 2.70
N MET A 74 -7.21 -27.26 3.22
CA MET A 74 -8.28 -27.16 4.22
C MET A 74 -9.61 -27.68 3.68
N PHE A 75 -9.98 -27.34 2.44
CA PHE A 75 -11.23 -27.80 1.85
C PHE A 75 -11.25 -29.32 1.68
N ASN A 76 -10.14 -29.89 1.24
CA ASN A 76 -9.99 -31.34 1.13
C ASN A 76 -10.02 -32.01 2.51
N SER A 77 -9.31 -31.46 3.49
CA SER A 77 -9.29 -31.98 4.87
C SER A 77 -10.70 -31.94 5.50
N ARG A 78 -11.44 -30.84 5.32
CA ARG A 78 -12.83 -30.70 5.81
C ARG A 78 -13.77 -31.70 5.15
N LYS A 79 -13.64 -31.96 3.84
CA LYS A 79 -14.43 -32.98 3.14
C LYS A 79 -14.16 -34.39 3.69
N VAL A 80 -12.89 -34.71 3.93
CA VAL A 80 -12.49 -36.00 4.50
C VAL A 80 -13.02 -36.16 5.91
N GLU A 81 -12.91 -35.12 6.74
CA GLU A 81 -13.43 -35.12 8.11
C GLU A 81 -14.95 -35.29 8.13
N MET A 82 -15.68 -34.54 7.30
CA MET A 82 -17.13 -34.63 7.19
C MET A 82 -17.57 -36.02 6.68
N ALA A 83 -16.88 -36.58 5.68
CA ALA A 83 -17.16 -37.92 5.18
C ALA A 83 -16.88 -39.02 6.22
N SER A 84 -15.85 -38.84 7.06
CA SER A 84 -15.50 -39.79 8.12
C SER A 84 -16.57 -39.78 9.22
N ARG A 85 -16.99 -38.60 9.68
CA ARG A 85 -18.07 -38.46 10.67
C ARG A 85 -19.40 -39.02 10.19
N LEU A 86 -19.77 -38.75 8.93
CA LEU A 86 -21.01 -39.29 8.34
C LEU A 86 -20.99 -40.82 8.22
N ARG A 87 -19.82 -41.43 7.93
CA ARG A 87 -19.67 -42.89 7.93
C ARG A 87 -19.79 -43.51 9.32
N GLU A 88 -19.24 -42.86 10.35
CA GLU A 88 -19.37 -43.30 11.75
C GLU A 88 -20.84 -43.26 12.23
N GLU A 89 -21.63 -42.31 11.74
CA GLU A 89 -23.07 -42.22 12.03
C GLU A 89 -23.96 -43.07 11.09
N GLY A 90 -23.37 -43.82 10.13
CA GLY A 90 -24.11 -44.66 9.18
C GLY A 90 -24.90 -43.89 8.11
N LEU A 91 -24.65 -42.58 7.97
CA LEU A 91 -25.37 -41.68 7.07
C LEU A 91 -24.56 -41.46 5.77
N ILE A 92 -25.22 -41.59 4.63
CA ILE A 92 -24.61 -41.35 3.31
C ILE A 92 -24.73 -39.85 2.99
N ALA A 93 -23.62 -39.20 2.63
CA ALA A 93 -23.62 -37.77 2.29
C ALA A 93 -24.62 -37.47 1.15
N ALA A 94 -25.58 -36.59 1.41
CA ALA A 94 -26.60 -36.20 0.43
C ALA A 94 -25.97 -35.47 -0.78
N PRO A 95 -26.48 -35.65 -2.01
CA PRO A 95 -26.00 -34.95 -3.18
C PRO A 95 -26.16 -33.43 -3.01
N SER A 96 -25.10 -32.72 -3.34
CA SER A 96 -24.73 -31.34 -2.96
C SER A 96 -25.64 -30.21 -3.44
N LYS A 97 -26.89 -30.45 -3.82
CA LYS A 97 -27.78 -29.41 -4.34
C LYS A 97 -28.76 -28.97 -3.25
N PRO A 98 -28.64 -27.76 -2.68
CA PRO A 98 -29.64 -27.26 -1.75
C PRO A 98 -30.97 -27.09 -2.52
N LEU A 99 -32.03 -27.73 -2.01
CA LEU A 99 -33.38 -27.58 -2.54
C LEU A 99 -33.85 -26.15 -2.23
N ARG A 100 -34.01 -25.32 -3.27
CA ARG A 100 -34.65 -24.01 -3.15
C ARG A 100 -36.14 -24.22 -2.98
N ILE A 101 -36.64 -24.10 -1.75
CA ILE A 101 -38.07 -24.07 -1.48
C ILE A 101 -38.58 -22.70 -1.93
N VAL A 102 -39.25 -22.65 -3.09
CA VAL A 102 -39.97 -21.46 -3.54
C VAL A 102 -41.34 -21.51 -2.87
N VAL A 103 -41.57 -20.62 -1.89
CA VAL A 103 -42.88 -20.47 -1.26
C VAL A 103 -43.75 -19.62 -2.19
N ASP A 104 -44.82 -20.22 -2.71
CA ASP A 104 -45.82 -19.53 -3.52
C ASP A 104 -46.65 -18.60 -2.64
N LYS A 105 -46.74 -17.32 -3.01
CA LYS A 105 -47.40 -16.27 -2.21
C LYS A 105 -48.93 -16.35 -2.27
N ASN A 106 -49.51 -17.21 -3.11
CA ASN A 106 -50.96 -17.29 -3.29
C ASN A 106 -51.64 -18.27 -2.31
N ALA A 107 -50.89 -18.91 -1.41
CA ALA A 107 -51.44 -19.83 -0.41
C ALA A 107 -52.03 -19.15 0.84
N TYR A 108 -52.02 -17.81 0.93
CA TYR A 108 -52.46 -17.05 2.11
C TYR A 108 -53.62 -16.07 1.85
N THR A 109 -54.28 -16.13 0.70
CA THR A 109 -55.47 -15.31 0.42
C THR A 109 -56.69 -16.18 0.16
N ASP A 110 -57.11 -16.95 1.16
CA ASP A 110 -58.49 -17.42 1.28
C ASP A 110 -58.80 -17.66 2.76
N GLY A 111 -59.58 -16.75 3.34
CA GLY A 111 -60.06 -16.83 4.71
C GLY A 111 -59.45 -15.79 5.65
N TYR A 112 -59.88 -14.53 5.51
CA TYR A 112 -60.64 -13.74 6.50
C TYR A 112 -61.16 -12.46 5.84
#